data_AF-A0A927RCJ8-F1
#
_entry.id   AF-A0A927RCJ8-F1
#
_cell.length_a   1.000
_cell.length_b   1.000
_cell.length_c   1.000
_cell.angle_alpha   90.00
_cell.angle_beta   90.00
_cell.angle_gamma   90.00
#
_symmetry.space_group_name_H-M   'P 1'
#
loop_
_entity.id
_entity.type
_entity.pdbx_description
1 polymer ?
#
loop_
_entity_poly.entity_id
_entity_poly.type
_entity_poly.pdbx_seq_one_letter_code
_entity_poly.pdbx_strand_id
1 'polypeptide(L)'
;MAELIGRQYRIDVMDCLLVRSFVNDVYEVRAGDRLRYVLKVYHHGGWSPEEVRWEQELVAHVAASGVAVAEPVPLVDGRLSARSRHPKVIAPSHCRSSSRGVNRSRHGPTASIASSVP
;
A
#
# COMPACT_ATOMS: atom_id res chain seq x y z
N MET A 1 8.58 -3.87 10.10
CA MET A 1 7.44 -3.60 9.20
C MET A 1 6.51 -4.81 9.11
N ALA A 2 7.00 -5.99 8.70
CA ALA A 2 6.22 -7.24 8.65
C ALA A 2 5.48 -7.56 9.97
N GLU A 3 6.17 -7.52 11.12
CA GLU A 3 5.56 -7.77 12.43
C GLU A 3 4.39 -6.81 12.74
N LEU A 4 4.57 -5.52 12.46
CA LEU A 4 3.55 -4.50 12.69
C LEU A 4 2.32 -4.77 11.83
N ILE A 5 2.52 -5.07 10.55
CA ILE A 5 1.45 -5.39 9.61
C ILE A 5 0.71 -6.66 10.05
N GLY A 6 1.44 -7.72 10.40
CA GLY A 6 0.84 -8.98 10.85
C GLY A 6 0.02 -8.81 12.12
N ARG A 7 0.52 -8.07 13.10
CA ARG A 7 -0.20 -7.80 14.34
C ARG A 7 -1.44 -6.92 14.15
N GLN A 8 -1.36 -5.92 13.28
CA GLN A 8 -2.42 -4.92 13.12
C GLN A 8 -3.49 -5.31 12.11
N TYR A 9 -3.14 -6.10 11.08
CA TYR A 9 -4.03 -6.42 9.97
C TYR A 9 -4.24 -7.93 9.75
N ARG A 10 -3.60 -8.80 10.55
CA ARG A 10 -3.60 -10.26 10.35
C ARG A 10 -3.12 -10.70 8.96
N ILE A 11 -2.20 -9.93 8.39
CA ILE A 11 -1.56 -10.24 7.11
C ILE A 11 -0.22 -10.93 7.39
N ASP A 12 -0.07 -12.17 6.94
CA ASP A 12 1.20 -12.89 6.99
C ASP A 12 2.14 -12.38 5.88
N VAL A 13 3.04 -11.46 6.22
CA VAL A 13 3.89 -10.76 5.25
C VAL A 13 5.07 -11.62 4.84
N MET A 14 5.15 -11.95 3.55
CA MET A 14 6.26 -12.69 2.93
C MET A 14 7.31 -11.76 2.33
N ASP A 15 6.89 -10.61 1.78
CA ASP A 15 7.78 -9.63 1.15
C ASP A 15 7.18 -8.21 1.27
N CYS A 16 8.04 -7.20 1.29
CA CYS A 16 7.65 -5.80 1.40
C CYS A 16 8.65 -4.90 0.66
N LEU A 17 8.20 -4.29 -0.45
CA LEU A 17 9.05 -3.52 -1.35
C LEU A 17 8.57 -2.08 -1.44
N LEU A 18 9.46 -1.11 -1.23
CA LEU A 18 9.16 0.30 -1.46
C LEU A 18 8.94 0.54 -2.95
N VAL A 19 7.74 1.00 -3.32
CA VAL A 19 7.36 1.33 -4.70
C VAL A 19 7.67 2.78 -5.02
N ARG A 20 7.39 3.69 -4.08
CA ARG A 20 7.68 5.12 -4.19
C ARG A 20 7.77 5.77 -2.83
N SER A 21 8.56 6.85 -2.73
CA SER A 21 8.62 7.75 -1.58
C SER A 21 8.48 9.18 -2.10
N PHE A 22 7.34 9.80 -1.85
CA PHE A 22 7.04 11.20 -2.19
C PHE A 22 6.27 11.82 -1.02
N VAL A 23 4.97 12.11 -1.21
CA VAL A 23 4.08 12.60 -0.14
C VAL A 23 3.86 11.52 0.94
N ASN A 24 3.84 10.26 0.51
CA ASN A 24 3.78 9.08 1.37
C ASN A 24 4.83 8.07 0.89
N ASP A 25 5.36 7.27 1.81
CA ASP A 25 6.02 6.03 1.41
C ASP A 25 4.94 5.01 1.04
N VAL A 26 5.05 4.39 -0.12
CA VAL A 26 4.11 3.37 -0.60
C VAL A 26 4.87 2.08 -0.83
N TYR A 27 4.42 1.00 -0.20
CA TYR A 27 5.02 -0.33 -0.32
C TYR A 27 4.06 -1.32 -1.00
N GLU A 28 4.59 -2.22 -1.83
CA GLU A 28 3.92 -3.46 -2.22
C GLU A 28 4.22 -4.49 -1.12
N VAL A 29 3.16 -5.06 -0.53
CA VAL A 29 3.25 -6.13 0.45
C VAL A 29 2.71 -7.41 -0.18
N ARG A 30 3.54 -8.46 -0.20
CA ARG A 30 3.11 -9.80 -0.62
C ARG A 30 2.85 -10.64 0.61
N ALA A 31 1.72 -11.33 0.62
CA ALA A 31 1.31 -12.12 1.77
C ALA A 31 1.30 -13.63 1.48
N GLY A 32 1.30 -14.44 2.54
CA GLY A 32 1.30 -15.91 2.47
C GLY A 32 0.07 -16.49 1.77
N ASP A 33 -1.04 -15.76 1.77
CA ASP A 33 -2.28 -16.07 1.04
C ASP A 33 -2.20 -15.80 -0.48
N ARG A 34 -1.01 -15.42 -0.98
CA ARG A 34 -0.73 -15.04 -2.38
C ARG A 34 -1.41 -13.74 -2.82
N LEU A 35 -2.02 -12.98 -1.92
CA LEU A 35 -2.57 -11.66 -2.20
C LEU A 35 -1.47 -10.60 -2.18
N ARG A 36 -1.76 -9.48 -2.84
CA ARG A 36 -0.94 -8.28 -2.83
C ARG A 36 -1.70 -7.13 -2.20
N TYR A 37 -0.99 -6.38 -1.37
CA TYR A 37 -1.50 -5.20 -0.70
C TYR A 37 -0.62 -4.00 -1.04
N VAL A 38 -1.25 -2.83 -1.06
CA VAL A 38 -0.54 -1.56 -1.13
C VAL A 38 -0.57 -0.95 0.26
N LEU A 39 0.60 -0.74 0.85
CA LEU A 39 0.74 -0.11 2.15
C LEU A 39 1.11 1.36 1.99
N LYS A 40 0.22 2.28 2.40
CA LYS A 40 0.58 3.69 2.54
C LYS A 40 1.09 3.97 3.93
N VAL A 41 2.20 4.69 4.01
CA VAL A 41 2.84 5.14 5.24
C VAL A 41 2.96 6.66 5.20
N TYR A 42 2.22 7.34 6.07
CA TYR A 42 2.13 8.80 6.10
C TYR A 42 3.21 9.38 7.01
N HIS A 43 3.88 10.46 6.58
CA HIS A 43 4.89 11.16 7.37
C HIS A 43 4.28 11.95 8.53
N HIS A 44 5.04 12.05 9.62
CA HIS A 44 4.70 12.90 10.75
C HIS A 44 4.48 14.35 10.36
N GLY A 45 3.40 14.97 10.83
CA GLY A 45 3.11 16.38 10.57
C GLY A 45 2.62 16.68 9.15
N GLY A 46 2.57 15.70 8.25
CA GLY A 46 2.00 15.87 6.91
C GLY A 46 0.48 15.75 6.89
N TRP A 47 -0.07 14.83 7.69
CA TRP A 47 -1.52 14.56 7.78
C TRP A 47 -1.91 14.21 9.22
N SER A 48 -3.06 14.71 9.66
CA SER A 48 -3.69 14.27 10.90
C SER A 48 -4.28 12.87 10.73
N PRO A 49 -4.35 12.05 11.79
CA PRO A 49 -4.97 10.73 11.67
C PRO A 49 -6.47 10.75 11.37
N GLU A 50 -7.13 11.86 11.67
CA GLU A 50 -8.50 12.15 11.26
C GLU A 50 -8.60 12.29 9.74
N GLU A 51 -7.68 13.04 9.10
CA GLU A 51 -7.61 13.15 7.63
C GLU A 51 -7.29 11.80 6.98
N VAL A 52 -6.35 11.03 7.54
CA VAL A 52 -6.05 9.70 7.02
C VAL A 52 -7.25 8.76 7.17
N ARG A 53 -7.95 8.81 8.30
CA ARG A 53 -9.18 8.02 8.51
C ARG A 53 -10.25 8.41 7.49
N TRP A 54 -10.47 9.71 7.28
CA TRP A 54 -11.42 10.22 6.30
C TRP A 54 -11.10 9.73 4.88
N GLU A 55 -9.82 9.72 4.47
CA GLU A 55 -9.42 9.17 3.16
C GLU A 55 -9.84 7.70 3.02
N GLN A 56 -9.63 6.87 4.06
CA GLN A 56 -10.01 5.46 4.01
C GLN A 56 -11.53 5.25 4.00
N GLU A 57 -12.27 6.06 4.76
CA GLU A 57 -13.74 6.02 4.78
C GLU A 57 -14.33 6.41 3.42
N LEU A 58 -13.74 7.41 2.75
CA LEU A 58 -14.12 7.81 1.40
C LEU A 58 -13.89 6.66 0.40
N VAL A 59 -12.73 6.01 0.43
CA VAL A 59 -12.43 4.87 -0.45
C VAL A 59 -13.39 3.71 -0.19
N ALA A 60 -13.70 3.41 1.08
CA ALA A 60 -14.69 2.39 1.43
C ALA A 60 -16.08 2.71 0.88
N HIS A 61 -16.52 3.97 0.98
CA HIS A 61 -17.80 4.43 0.44
C HIS A 61 -17.87 4.31 -1.08
N VAL A 62 -16.79 4.69 -1.77
CA VAL A 62 -16.68 4.55 -3.24
C VAL A 62 -16.72 3.08 -3.65
N ALA A 63 -16.01 2.20 -2.94
CA ALA A 63 -16.04 0.76 -3.18
C ALA A 63 -17.45 0.17 -2.97
N ALA A 64 -18.12 0.57 -1.89
CA ALA A 64 -19.50 0.14 -1.58
C ALA A 64 -20.52 0.59 -2.64
N SER A 65 -20.19 1.65 -3.40
CA SER A 65 -20.98 2.13 -4.53
C SER A 65 -20.73 1.34 -5.82
N GLY A 66 -19.95 0.25 -5.77
CA GLY A 66 -19.66 -0.63 -6.90
C GLY A 66 -18.52 -0.14 -7.82
N VAL A 67 -17.84 0.95 -7.46
CA VAL A 67 -16.69 1.45 -8.22
C VAL A 67 -15.45 0.62 -7.89
N ALA A 68 -14.74 0.16 -8.93
CA ALA A 68 -13.52 -0.62 -8.76
C ALA A 68 -12.36 0.24 -8.23
N VAL A 69 -12.16 0.21 -6.92
CA VAL A 69 -11.03 0.85 -6.21
C VAL A 69 -10.34 -0.18 -5.30
N ALA A 70 -9.13 0.13 -4.83
CA ALA A 70 -8.45 -0.71 -3.84
C ALA A 70 -9.14 -0.54 -2.48
N GLU A 71 -9.86 -1.57 -2.03
CA GLU A 71 -10.60 -1.54 -0.78
C GLU A 71 -9.64 -1.44 0.42
N PRO A 72 -9.94 -0.60 1.43
CA PRO A 72 -9.13 -0.53 2.64
C PRO A 72 -9.20 -1.85 3.42
N VAL A 73 -8.06 -2.28 3.96
CA VAL A 73 -8.00 -3.43 4.85
C VAL A 73 -8.16 -2.92 6.29
N PRO A 74 -9.24 -3.30 7.00
CA PRO A 74 -9.43 -2.87 8.37
C PRO A 74 -8.38 -3.49 9.29
N LEU A 75 -8.06 -2.76 10.34
CA LEU A 75 -7.32 -3.26 11.48
C LEU A 75 -8.07 -4.41 12.16
N VAL A 76 -7.37 -5.15 13.02
CA VAL A 76 -7.97 -6.19 13.86
C VAL A 76 -9.14 -5.70 14.72
N ASP A 77 -9.15 -4.41 15.06
CA ASP A 77 -10.21 -3.75 15.84
C ASP A 77 -11.30 -3.08 14.98
N GLY A 78 -11.24 -3.27 13.66
CA GLY A 78 -12.22 -2.74 12.71
C GLY A 78 -11.98 -1.29 12.25
N ARG A 79 -11.02 -0.57 12.83
CA ARG A 79 -10.67 0.78 12.36
C ARG A 79 -9.92 0.71 11.02
N LEU A 80 -9.96 1.79 10.24
CA LEU A 80 -9.34 1.82 8.91
C LEU A 80 -7.92 2.40 8.89
N SER A 81 -7.43 2.97 9.99
CA SER A 81 -6.06 3.49 10.09
C SER A 81 -5.48 3.30 11.49
N ALA A 82 -4.20 2.93 11.55
CA ALA A 82 -3.47 2.78 12.81
C ALA A 82 -2.49 3.94 13.01
N ARG A 83 -2.52 4.52 14.22
CA ARG A 83 -1.39 5.31 14.72
C ARG A 83 -0.35 4.36 15.30
N SER A 84 0.87 4.37 14.78
CA SER A 84 1.98 3.63 15.40
C SER A 84 2.75 4.52 16.39
N ARG A 85 3.50 3.91 17.32
CA ARG A 85 4.36 4.64 18.29
C ARG A 85 5.61 5.25 17.64
N HIS A 86 5.93 4.83 16.42
CA HIS A 86 6.82 5.55 15.53
C HIS A 86 5.98 6.48 14.66
N PRO A 87 6.51 7.59 14.15
CA PRO A 87 5.67 8.71 13.72
C PRO A 87 5.15 8.49 12.28
N LYS A 88 4.41 7.39 12.08
CA LYS A 88 3.94 6.84 10.82
C LYS A 88 2.53 6.24 11.00
N VAL A 89 1.58 6.71 10.19
CA VAL A 89 0.24 6.09 10.05
C VAL A 89 0.29 5.07 8.93
N ILE A 90 -0.38 3.94 9.11
CA ILE A 90 -0.38 2.83 8.17
C ILE A 90 -1.80 2.55 7.68
N ALA A 91 -1.97 2.38 6.37
CA ALA A 91 -3.22 1.98 5.75
C ALA A 91 -2.95 1.04 4.56
N PRO A 92 -3.16 -0.28 4.72
CA PRO A 92 -3.14 -1.22 3.62
C PRO A 92 -4.46 -1.17 2.84
N SER A 93 -4.36 -1.26 1.52
CA SER A 93 -5.51 -1.51 0.65
C SER A 93 -5.27 -2.80 -0.14
N HIS A 94 -6.32 -3.60 -0.28
CA HIS A 94 -6.27 -4.84 -1.05
C HIS A 94 -6.54 -4.53 -2.54
N CYS A 95 -5.62 -4.96 -3.41
CA CYS A 95 -5.83 -4.93 -4.84
C CYS A 95 -6.39 -6.28 -5.30
N ARG A 96 -7.70 -6.36 -5.58
CA ARG A 96 -8.24 -7.45 -6.40
C ARG A 96 -7.67 -7.29 -7.80
N SER A 97 -7.13 -8.37 -8.37
CA SER A 97 -6.41 -8.41 -9.63
C SER A 97 -7.30 -8.19 -10.87
N SER A 98 -7.97 -7.05 -10.95
CA SER A 98 -8.54 -6.53 -12.20
C SER A 98 -8.05 -5.11 -12.55
N SER A 99 -7.44 -4.38 -11.62
CA SER A 99 -6.77 -3.12 -11.93
C SER A 99 -5.34 -3.39 -12.41
N ARG A 100 -5.21 -3.58 -13.72
CA ARG A 100 -3.95 -3.70 -14.47
C ARG A 100 -3.14 -2.38 -14.51
N GLY A 101 -3.05 -1.67 -13.39
CA GLY A 101 -2.68 -0.25 -13.36
C GLY A 101 -2.15 0.28 -12.03
N VAL A 102 -1.28 -0.47 -11.32
CA VAL A 102 -0.22 0.25 -10.59
C VAL A 102 0.68 0.80 -11.69
N ASN A 103 0.57 2.10 -11.97
CA ASN A 103 1.36 2.78 -12.97
C ASN A 103 2.85 2.68 -12.58
N ARG A 104 3.54 1.68 -13.12
CA ARG A 104 5.00 1.53 -13.06
C ARG A 104 5.61 2.58 -13.99
N SER A 105 5.56 3.84 -13.58
CA SER A 105 6.24 4.91 -14.29
C SER A 105 7.74 4.75 -14.12
N ARG A 106 8.36 4.21 -15.18
CA ARG A 106 9.73 4.33 -15.66
C ARG A 106 10.63 5.16 -14.75
N HIS A 107 11.73 4.59 -14.26
CA HIS A 107 13.08 5.15 -14.23
C HIS A 107 14.04 4.03 -13.79
N GLY A 108 14.60 3.33 -14.78
CA GLY A 108 15.74 2.42 -14.63
C GLY A 108 16.70 2.72 -15.78
N PRO A 109 18.02 2.69 -15.55
CA PRO A 109 19.00 3.20 -16.49
C PRO A 109 19.00 2.37 -17.77
N THR A 110 19.13 3.05 -18.91
CA THR A 110 19.41 2.46 -20.21
C THR A 110 20.69 1.64 -20.14
N ALA A 111 20.58 0.33 -19.96
CA ALA A 111 21.65 -0.60 -20.25
C ALA A 111 21.67 -0.81 -21.78
N SER A 112 22.55 -0.09 -22.46
CA SER A 112 22.94 -0.41 -23.83
C SER A 112 23.75 -1.71 -23.78
N ILE A 113 23.20 -2.79 -24.32
CA ILE A 113 23.94 -4.03 -24.54
C ILE A 113 24.27 -4.09 -26.03
N ALA A 114 25.55 -3.93 -26.32
CA ALA A 114 26.14 -4.30 -27.60
C ALA A 114 26.03 -5.82 -27.80
N SER A 115 25.70 -6.26 -29.01
CA SER A 115 26.10 -7.58 -29.47
C SER A 115 26.44 -7.54 -30.94
N SER A 116 27.69 -7.87 -31.22
CA SER A 116 28.24 -8.21 -32.52
C SER A 116 27.55 -9.47 -33.09
N VAL A 117 27.24 -9.40 -34.38
CA VAL A 117 27.67 -10.27 -35.51
C VAL A 117 27.75 -11.79 -35.24
N PRO A 118 27.24 -12.59 -36.18
CA PRO A 118 28.15 -13.34 -37.06
C PRO A 118 28.16 -12.85 -38.51
#